data_AF-A0A844ZTM5-F1
#
_entry.id   AF-A0A844ZTM5-F1
#
_cell.length_a   1.000
_cell.length_b   1.000
_cell.length_c   1.000
_cell.angle_alpha   90.00
_cell.angle_beta   90.00
_cell.angle_gamma   90.00
#
_symmetry.space_group_name_H-M   'P 1'
#
loop_
_entity.id
_entity.type
_entity.pdbx_description
1 polymer ?
#
loop_
_entity_poly.entity_id
_entity_poly.type
_entity_poly.pdbx_seq_one_letter_code
_entity_poly.pdbx_strand_id
1 'polypeptide(L)'
;MEIELNSDIMAKLFSRRVGGRSIVTKGPRYNSLRNRRKEIDERTRSLRLKLSEQSGRSSEDDVAKAVLKVLLQAENHKATLNEIRERLPEFLELSDADRSVSDSRPKEQVWEQQLRNIVSHRSVDGNFIKQGYLESPERGILRLTDRGHRFLASDANQ
;
A
#
# COMPACT_ATOMS: atom_id res chain seq x y z
N MET A 1 -13.98 -3.78 -21.55
CA MET A 1 -15.40 -3.44 -21.37
C MET A 1 -15.52 -2.82 -19.98
N GLU A 2 -15.19 -1.53 -19.90
CA GLU A 2 -15.22 -0.76 -18.66
C GLU A 2 -16.67 -0.42 -18.33
N ILE A 3 -17.08 -0.69 -17.10
CA ILE A 3 -18.38 -0.27 -16.58
C ILE A 3 -18.13 1.05 -15.84
N GLU A 4 -18.32 2.17 -16.52
CA GLU A 4 -18.45 3.48 -15.89
C GLU A 4 -19.72 3.48 -15.03
N LEU A 5 -19.54 3.44 -13.71
CA LEU A 5 -20.64 3.70 -12.78
C LEU A 5 -20.83 5.22 -12.69
N ASN A 6 -21.80 5.72 -13.45
CA ASN A 6 -22.22 7.12 -13.49
C ASN A 6 -22.43 7.71 -12.08
N SER A 7 -21.62 8.73 -11.77
CA SER A 7 -21.68 9.57 -10.56
C SER A 7 -23.02 10.30 -10.38
N ASP A 8 -23.83 10.40 -11.44
CA ASP A 8 -25.13 11.09 -11.43
C ASP A 8 -26.28 10.31 -10.76
N ILE A 9 -26.15 8.98 -10.61
CA ILE A 9 -27.21 8.17 -9.98
C ILE A 9 -27.19 8.32 -8.44
N MET A 10 -26.03 8.64 -7.85
CA MET A 10 -25.91 8.85 -6.41
C MET A 10 -26.39 10.24 -5.95
N ALA A 11 -26.44 11.23 -6.84
CA ALA A 11 -26.82 12.61 -6.50
C ALA A 11 -28.34 12.83 -6.44
N LYS A 12 -29.17 11.90 -6.96
CA LYS A 12 -30.64 12.07 -7.05
C LYS A 12 -31.46 11.51 -5.88
N LEU A 13 -30.85 10.87 -4.88
CA LEU A 13 -31.58 10.26 -3.77
C LEU A 13 -31.72 11.14 -2.51
N PHE A 14 -31.12 12.33 -2.47
CA PHE A 14 -31.19 13.20 -1.29
C PHE A 14 -31.41 14.67 -1.66
N SER A 15 -32.62 15.01 -2.07
CA SER A 15 -33.11 16.39 -1.92
C SER A 15 -34.59 16.40 -1.57
N ARG A 16 -34.87 16.29 -0.28
CA ARG A 16 -36.04 16.92 0.33
C ARG A 16 -35.56 17.73 1.53
N ARG A 17 -35.58 19.04 1.37
CA ARG A 17 -35.33 20.03 2.40
C ARG A 17 -36.54 20.05 3.35
N VAL A 18 -36.32 19.69 4.61
CA VAL A 18 -37.13 20.17 5.73
C VAL A 18 -36.15 20.59 6.83
N GLY A 19 -36.33 21.80 7.33
CA GLY A 19 -35.44 22.44 8.29
C GLY A 19 -35.34 21.67 9.61
N GLY A 20 -34.15 21.73 10.21
CA GLY A 20 -33.86 21.15 11.52
C GLY A 20 -32.42 20.67 11.57
N ARG A 21 -31.67 21.09 12.60
CA ARG A 21 -30.30 20.63 12.89
C ARG A 21 -30.24 19.09 12.87
N SER A 22 -29.65 18.50 11.84
CA SER A 22 -29.35 17.08 11.80
C SER A 22 -28.03 16.80 12.54
N ILE A 23 -28.15 16.38 13.79
CA ILE A 23 -27.12 15.55 14.44
C ILE A 23 -27.04 14.22 13.67
N VAL A 24 -26.02 14.05 12.84
CA VAL A 24 -25.79 12.78 12.12
C VAL A 24 -25.27 11.74 13.10
N THR A 25 -26.19 11.05 13.79
CA THR A 25 -25.83 9.84 14.54
C THR A 25 -25.64 8.70 13.54
N LYS A 26 -24.38 8.24 13.37
CA LYS A 26 -24.03 7.10 12.50
C LYS A 26 -24.73 5.84 13.01
N GLY A 27 -25.74 5.36 12.27
CA GLY A 27 -26.55 4.20 12.66
C GLY A 27 -25.84 2.85 12.47
N PRO A 28 -26.42 1.74 13.00
CA PRO A 28 -25.81 0.41 13.07
C PRO A 28 -25.36 -0.18 11.72
N ARG A 29 -26.04 0.17 10.60
CA ARG A 29 -25.68 -0.26 9.25
C ARG A 29 -24.34 0.31 8.76
N TYR A 30 -23.89 1.44 9.30
CA TYR A 30 -22.58 2.02 8.94
C TYR A 30 -21.42 1.25 9.60
N ASN A 31 -21.62 0.70 10.80
CA ASN A 31 -20.64 -0.15 11.47
C ASN A 31 -20.52 -1.54 10.82
N SER A 32 -21.63 -2.12 10.32
CA SER A 32 -21.59 -3.44 9.69
C SER A 32 -20.83 -3.47 8.35
N LEU A 33 -20.93 -2.42 7.54
CA LEU A 33 -20.17 -2.29 6.29
C LEU A 33 -18.68 -2.06 6.54
N ARG A 34 -18.32 -1.31 7.59
CA ARG A 34 -16.93 -1.09 7.99
C ARG A 34 -16.27 -2.38 8.47
N ASN A 35 -17.01 -3.20 9.23
CA ASN A 35 -16.52 -4.49 9.72
C ASN A 35 -16.38 -5.50 8.58
N ARG A 36 -17.36 -5.57 7.66
CA ARG A 36 -17.24 -6.42 6.46
C ARG A 36 -16.07 -6.03 5.57
N ARG A 37 -15.79 -4.74 5.41
CA ARG A 37 -14.64 -4.28 4.62
C ARG A 37 -13.32 -4.69 5.25
N LYS A 38 -13.17 -4.51 6.57
CA LYS A 38 -12.01 -5.02 7.31
C LYS A 38 -11.82 -6.52 7.13
N GLU A 39 -12.90 -7.29 7.22
CA GLU A 39 -12.86 -8.75 7.05
C GLU A 39 -12.43 -9.17 5.63
N ILE A 40 -12.91 -8.45 4.60
CA ILE A 40 -12.49 -8.68 3.21
C ILE A 40 -11.01 -8.31 3.02
N ASP A 41 -10.56 -7.19 3.61
CA ASP A 41 -9.17 -6.74 3.52
C ASP A 41 -8.22 -7.74 4.22
N GLU A 42 -8.58 -8.21 5.41
CA GLU A 42 -7.84 -9.24 6.16
C GLU A 42 -7.77 -10.55 5.38
N ARG A 43 -8.89 -11.02 4.83
CA ARG A 43 -8.94 -12.27 4.05
C ARG A 43 -8.13 -12.17 2.77
N THR A 44 -8.18 -11.02 2.09
CA THR A 44 -7.37 -10.75 0.89
C THR A 44 -5.88 -10.71 1.23
N ARG A 45 -5.50 -10.10 2.36
CA ARG A 45 -4.13 -10.10 2.87
C ARG A 45 -3.65 -11.52 3.18
N SER A 46 -4.45 -12.32 3.89
CA SER A 46 -4.11 -13.71 4.19
C SER A 46 -3.95 -14.56 2.92
N LEU A 47 -4.77 -14.34 1.89
CA LEU A 47 -4.62 -15.04 0.61
C LEU A 47 -3.35 -14.62 -0.12
N ARG A 48 -3.02 -13.33 -0.14
CA ARG A 48 -1.75 -12.86 -0.74
C ARG A 48 -0.54 -13.43 -0.03
N LEU A 49 -0.55 -13.46 1.31
CA LEU A 49 0.53 -14.05 2.10
C LEU A 49 0.72 -15.54 1.78
N LYS A 50 -0.38 -16.32 1.73
CA LYS A 50 -0.31 -17.74 1.35
C LYS A 50 0.21 -17.95 -0.08
N LEU A 51 -0.18 -17.08 -1.02
CA LEU A 51 0.28 -17.15 -2.41
C LEU A 51 1.75 -16.73 -2.56
N SER A 52 2.20 -15.72 -1.79
CA SER A 52 3.61 -15.31 -1.78
C SER A 52 4.49 -16.39 -1.16
N GLU A 53 4.06 -17.00 -0.05
CA GLU A 53 4.72 -18.15 0.58
C GLU A 53 4.86 -19.34 -0.37
N GLN A 54 3.80 -19.69 -1.11
CA GLN A 54 3.84 -20.80 -2.08
C GLN A 54 4.67 -20.51 -3.33
N SER A 55 4.80 -19.24 -3.72
CA SER A 55 5.60 -18.83 -4.88
C SER A 55 7.05 -18.49 -4.53
N GLY A 56 7.39 -18.40 -3.24
CA GLY A 56 8.68 -17.92 -2.76
C GLY A 56 8.95 -16.44 -3.07
N ARG A 57 7.94 -15.67 -3.52
CA ARG A 57 8.08 -14.26 -3.90
C ARG A 57 7.88 -13.36 -2.71
N SER A 58 8.65 -12.28 -2.64
CA SER A 58 8.44 -11.18 -1.69
C SER A 58 7.11 -10.46 -1.98
N SER A 59 6.31 -10.25 -0.94
CA SER A 59 5.08 -9.46 -1.06
C SER A 59 5.38 -7.97 -1.21
N GLU A 60 4.37 -7.17 -1.60
CA GLU A 60 4.51 -5.71 -1.60
C GLU A 60 4.81 -5.18 -0.19
N ASP A 61 4.27 -5.82 0.86
CA ASP A 61 4.55 -5.48 2.25
C ASP A 61 6.02 -5.73 2.60
N ASP A 62 6.61 -6.85 2.17
CA ASP A 62 8.01 -7.19 2.43
C ASP A 62 8.95 -6.19 1.76
N VAL A 63 8.68 -5.90 0.49
CA VAL A 63 9.41 -4.88 -0.27
C VAL A 63 9.25 -3.52 0.39
N ALA A 64 8.05 -3.13 0.81
CA ALA A 64 7.82 -1.85 1.47
C ALA A 64 8.55 -1.74 2.82
N LYS A 65 8.59 -2.81 3.62
CA LYS A 65 9.40 -2.86 4.85
C LYS A 65 10.89 -2.69 4.55
N ALA A 66 11.41 -3.33 3.51
CA ALA A 66 12.79 -3.16 3.08
C ALA A 66 13.07 -1.71 2.63
N VAL A 67 12.14 -1.08 1.91
CA VAL A 67 12.24 0.35 1.54
C VAL A 67 12.34 1.25 2.78
N LEU A 68 11.57 0.99 3.84
CA LEU A 68 11.68 1.76 5.09
C LEU A 68 13.10 1.65 5.68
N LYS A 69 13.70 0.45 5.66
CA LYS A 69 15.08 0.22 6.15
C LYS A 69 16.13 0.94 5.30
N VAL A 70 15.99 0.92 3.98
CA VAL A 70 16.86 1.69 3.06
C VAL A 70 16.79 3.18 3.39
N LEU A 71 15.58 3.72 3.52
CA LEU A 71 15.37 5.15 3.80
C LEU A 71 15.81 5.54 5.21
N LEU A 72 15.73 4.64 6.19
CA LEU A 72 16.27 4.87 7.52
C LEU A 72 17.77 5.19 7.46
N GLN A 73 18.50 4.57 6.53
CA GLN A 73 19.94 4.76 6.30
C GLN A 73 20.25 5.80 5.21
N ALA A 74 19.26 6.42 4.60
CA ALA A 74 19.45 7.45 3.57
C ALA A 74 19.55 8.84 4.20
N GLU A 75 20.29 9.74 3.55
CA GLU A 75 20.36 11.13 3.96
C GLU A 75 18.97 11.78 3.94
N ASN A 76 18.62 12.53 5.00
CA ASN A 76 17.30 13.14 5.18
C ASN A 76 16.12 12.16 5.08
N HIS A 77 16.40 10.87 5.25
CA HIS A 77 15.46 9.76 5.06
C HIS A 77 14.71 9.77 3.73
N LYS A 78 15.36 10.29 2.69
CA LYS A 78 14.80 10.51 1.35
C LYS A 78 15.73 9.86 0.33
N ALA A 79 15.17 9.16 -0.65
CA ALA A 79 15.94 8.59 -1.75
C ALA A 79 15.06 8.43 -3.00
N THR A 80 15.71 8.47 -4.17
CA THR A 80 15.09 8.17 -5.45
C THR A 80 14.75 6.67 -5.55
N LEU A 81 13.78 6.33 -6.41
CA LEU A 81 13.47 4.93 -6.69
C LEU A 81 14.66 4.15 -7.24
N ASN A 82 15.59 4.80 -7.94
CA ASN A 82 16.80 4.13 -8.44
C ASN A 82 17.78 3.79 -7.33
N GLU A 83 18.06 4.73 -6.43
CA GLU A 83 18.91 4.48 -5.26
C GLU A 83 18.30 3.42 -4.35
N ILE A 84 16.98 3.46 -4.16
CA ILE A 84 16.25 2.43 -3.40
C ILE A 84 16.40 1.07 -4.08
N ARG A 85 16.19 1.00 -5.40
CA ARG A 85 16.33 -0.24 -6.17
C ARG A 85 17.73 -0.83 -6.02
N GLU A 86 18.76 -0.01 -6.11
CA GLU A 86 20.15 -0.49 -5.98
C GLU A 86 20.48 -1.04 -4.59
N ARG A 87 19.93 -0.43 -3.54
CA ARG A 87 20.18 -0.81 -2.15
C ARG A 87 19.21 -1.84 -1.60
N LEU A 88 18.03 -2.02 -2.20
CA LEU A 88 16.99 -2.93 -1.69
C LEU A 88 17.51 -4.35 -1.42
N PRO A 89 18.35 -4.97 -2.29
CA PRO A 89 18.89 -6.31 -2.05
C PRO A 89 19.77 -6.44 -0.80
N GLU A 90 20.22 -5.33 -0.19
CA GLU A 90 20.94 -5.33 1.08
C GLU A 90 20.00 -5.56 2.28
N PHE A 91 18.70 -5.25 2.12
CA PHE A 91 17.70 -5.26 3.19
C PHE A 91 16.57 -6.27 2.97
N LEU A 92 16.55 -6.91 1.81
CA LEU A 92 15.59 -7.93 1.42
C LEU A 92 16.33 -9.09 0.76
N GLU A 93 16.20 -10.28 1.34
CA GLU A 93 16.72 -11.50 0.74
C GLU A 93 15.82 -11.88 -0.45
N LEU A 94 16.32 -11.66 -1.66
CA LEU A 94 15.58 -11.91 -2.89
C LEU A 94 15.73 -13.36 -3.31
N SER A 95 14.61 -14.08 -3.38
CA SER A 95 14.57 -15.44 -3.92
C SER A 95 14.76 -15.47 -5.45
N ASP A 96 14.93 -16.66 -6.01
CA ASP A 96 14.95 -16.84 -7.47
C ASP A 96 13.63 -16.37 -8.13
N ALA A 97 12.50 -16.52 -7.43
CA ALA A 97 11.21 -16.07 -7.91
C ALA A 97 11.11 -14.54 -7.94
N ASP A 98 11.75 -13.85 -6.99
CA ASP A 98 11.85 -12.39 -6.99
C ASP A 98 12.73 -11.89 -8.13
N ARG A 99 13.81 -12.62 -8.42
CA ARG A 99 14.77 -12.29 -9.49
C ARG A 99 14.27 -12.69 -10.88
N SER A 100 13.18 -13.45 -10.96
CA SER A 100 12.55 -13.81 -12.23
C SER A 100 12.04 -12.57 -12.97
N VAL A 101 11.94 -12.69 -14.30
CA VAL A 101 11.43 -11.62 -15.16
C VAL A 101 9.94 -11.40 -14.86
N SER A 102 9.53 -10.14 -14.75
CA SER A 102 8.12 -9.78 -14.60
C SER A 102 7.34 -10.06 -15.88
N ASP A 103 6.24 -10.83 -15.78
CA ASP A 103 5.35 -11.12 -16.92
C ASP A 103 4.76 -9.84 -17.54
N SER A 104 4.49 -8.84 -16.71
CA SER A 104 3.92 -7.56 -17.15
C SER A 104 4.98 -6.58 -17.66
N ARG A 105 6.25 -6.80 -17.30
CA ARG A 105 7.38 -5.94 -17.66
C ARG A 105 8.62 -6.79 -17.94
N PRO A 106 8.83 -7.23 -19.19
CA PRO A 106 9.91 -8.14 -19.55
C PRO A 106 11.34 -7.62 -19.31
N LYS A 107 11.49 -6.34 -18.93
CA LYS A 107 12.77 -5.67 -18.65
C LYS A 107 13.03 -5.47 -17.16
N GLU A 108 12.09 -5.86 -16.29
CA GLU A 108 12.18 -5.67 -14.85
C GLU A 108 12.09 -7.04 -14.17
N GLN A 109 12.81 -7.19 -13.04
CA GLN A 109 12.59 -8.33 -12.15
C GLN A 109 11.27 -8.15 -11.40
N VAL A 110 10.72 -9.24 -10.88
CA VAL A 110 9.47 -9.20 -10.11
C VAL A 110 9.54 -8.20 -8.95
N TRP A 111 10.60 -8.22 -8.16
CA TRP A 111 10.72 -7.33 -7.01
C TRP A 111 10.83 -5.85 -7.43
N GLU A 112 11.41 -5.56 -8.59
CA GLU A 112 11.47 -4.19 -9.13
C GLU A 112 10.06 -3.69 -9.48
N GLN A 113 9.22 -4.55 -10.05
CA GLN A 113 7.82 -4.25 -10.27
C GLN A 113 7.08 -4.00 -8.94
N GLN A 114 7.37 -4.76 -7.89
CA GLN A 114 6.78 -4.58 -6.57
C GLN A 114 7.17 -3.23 -5.96
N LEU A 115 8.43 -2.81 -6.10
CA LEU A 115 8.87 -1.48 -5.68
C LEU A 115 8.09 -0.37 -6.38
N ARG A 116 7.80 -0.52 -7.68
CA ARG A 116 6.98 0.44 -8.43
C ARG A 116 5.52 0.43 -7.98
N ASN A 117 4.99 -0.74 -7.64
CA ASN A 117 3.62 -0.91 -7.17
C ASN A 117 3.36 -0.07 -5.91
N ILE A 118 4.35 0.07 -5.02
CA ILE A 118 4.25 0.94 -3.84
C ILE A 118 3.81 2.36 -4.22
N VAL A 119 4.36 2.91 -5.33
CA VAL A 119 4.07 4.29 -5.77
C VAL A 119 2.79 4.37 -6.62
N SER A 120 2.59 3.43 -7.54
CA SER A 120 1.42 3.43 -8.43
C SER A 120 0.12 3.09 -7.71
N HIS A 121 0.19 2.26 -6.66
CA HIS A 121 -0.96 1.87 -5.83
C HIS A 121 -1.06 2.65 -4.52
N ARG A 122 -0.48 3.86 -4.46
CA ARG A 122 -0.49 4.72 -3.26
C ARG A 122 -1.86 5.03 -2.65
N SER A 123 -2.96 4.81 -3.38
CA SER A 123 -4.34 5.00 -2.91
C SER A 123 -5.02 3.71 -2.45
N VAL A 124 -4.37 2.55 -2.57
CA VAL A 124 -4.90 1.23 -2.21
C VAL A 124 -4.77 0.98 -0.70
N ASP A 125 -5.81 0.39 -0.10
CA ASP A 125 -5.79 0.00 1.31
C ASP A 125 -4.66 -1.00 1.57
N GLY A 126 -3.88 -0.75 2.64
CA GLY A 126 -2.70 -1.55 2.98
C GLY A 126 -1.38 -1.00 2.44
N ASN A 127 -1.40 -0.18 1.38
CA ASN A 127 -0.17 0.40 0.83
C ASN A 127 0.52 1.36 1.83
N PHE A 128 1.85 1.30 1.91
CA PHE A 128 2.62 2.02 2.93
C PHE A 128 2.60 3.55 2.77
N ILE A 129 2.34 4.07 1.55
CA ILE A 129 2.10 5.50 1.34
C ILE A 129 0.72 5.88 1.89
N LYS A 130 -0.32 5.09 1.61
CA LYS A 130 -1.67 5.35 2.14
C LYS A 130 -1.72 5.27 3.66
N GLN A 131 -0.99 4.33 4.24
CA GLN A 131 -0.88 4.17 5.70
C GLN A 131 -0.05 5.28 6.35
N GLY A 132 0.58 6.16 5.55
CA GLY A 132 1.40 7.27 6.01
C GLY A 132 2.72 6.84 6.62
N TYR A 133 3.25 5.66 6.27
CA TYR A 133 4.60 5.23 6.66
C TYR A 133 5.65 5.81 5.71
N LEU A 134 5.29 5.86 4.42
CA LEU A 134 6.05 6.50 3.36
C LEU A 134 5.30 7.72 2.84
N GLU A 135 6.03 8.62 2.20
CA GLU A 135 5.46 9.66 1.35
C GLU A 135 6.28 9.80 0.07
N SER A 136 5.66 10.36 -0.97
CA SER A 136 6.32 10.66 -2.24
C SER A 136 6.25 12.17 -2.48
N PRO A 137 7.22 12.95 -1.94
CA PRO A 137 7.19 14.41 -2.02
C PRO A 137 7.34 14.91 -3.46
N GLU A 138 8.05 14.14 -4.29
CA GLU A 138 8.33 14.44 -5.69
C GLU A 138 8.26 13.16 -6.51
N ARG A 139 8.06 13.30 -7.83
CA ARG A 139 7.98 12.16 -8.73
C ARG A 139 9.27 11.33 -8.68
N GLY A 140 9.13 10.06 -8.32
CA GLY A 140 10.25 9.12 -8.28
C GLY A 140 11.11 9.23 -7.02
N ILE A 141 10.68 10.01 -6.02
CA ILE A 141 11.33 10.09 -4.72
C ILE A 141 10.39 9.58 -3.63
N LEU A 142 10.94 8.82 -2.70
CA LEU A 142 10.28 8.38 -1.47
C LEU A 142 10.98 8.96 -0.25
N ARG A 143 10.20 9.27 0.78
CA ARG A 143 10.70 9.71 2.08
C ARG A 143 10.03 8.91 3.21
N LEU A 144 10.83 8.54 4.21
CA LEU A 144 10.34 7.93 5.45
C LEU A 144 9.68 8.99 6.32
N THR A 145 8.55 8.65 6.92
CA THR A 145 7.83 9.55 7.83
C THR A 145 8.11 9.18 9.30
N ASP A 146 7.79 10.07 10.23
CA ASP A 146 7.83 9.78 11.69
C ASP A 146 6.96 8.57 12.08
N ARG A 147 5.86 8.35 11.36
CA ARG A 147 5.01 7.17 11.57
C ARG A 147 5.71 5.91 11.07
N GLY A 148 6.43 5.99 9.95
CA GLY A 148 7.28 4.92 9.44
C GLY A 148 8.43 4.57 10.39
N HIS A 149 9.07 5.57 10.99
CA HIS A 149 10.09 5.36 12.04
C HIS A 149 9.52 4.55 13.22
N ARG A 150 8.36 4.96 13.73
CA ARG A 150 7.69 4.25 14.84
C ARG A 150 7.28 2.84 14.46
N PHE A 151 6.83 2.64 13.22
CA PHE A 151 6.49 1.32 12.70
C PHE A 151 7.70 0.38 12.71
N LEU A 152 8.86 0.82 12.20
CA LEU A 152 10.10 0.03 12.24
C LEU A 152 10.53 -0.30 13.67
N ALA A 153 10.45 0.67 14.59
CA ALA A 153 10.80 0.44 16.00
C ALA A 153 9.87 -0.58 16.67
N SER A 154 8.58 -0.63 16.28
CA SER A 154 7.64 -1.65 16.79
C SER A 154 7.83 -3.03 16.15
N ASP A 155 8.20 -3.08 14.86
CA ASP A 155 8.42 -4.33 14.11
C ASP A 155 9.70 -5.05 14.59
N ALA A 156 10.73 -4.31 15.00
CA ALA A 156 11.98 -4.87 15.54
C ALA A 156 11.86 -5.48 16.95
N ASN A 157 10.75 -5.23 17.66
CA ASN A 157 10.49 -5.73 19.00
C ASN A 157 9.52 -6.94 19.01
N GLN A 158 9.18 -7.48 17.83
CA GLN A 158 8.35 -8.68 17.65
C GLN A 158 9.19 -9.87 17.24
#